data_AF-A0A2A5DCH7-F1
#
_entry.id   AF-A0A2A5DCH7-F1
#
_cell.length_a   1.000
_cell.length_b   1.000
_cell.length_c   1.000
_cell.angle_alpha   90.00
_cell.angle_beta   90.00
_cell.angle_gamma   90.00
#
_symmetry.space_group_name_H-M   'P 1'
#
loop_
_entity.id
_entity.type
_entity.pdbx_description
1 polymer ?
#
loop_
_entity_poly.entity_id
_entity_poly.type
_entity_poly.pdbx_seq_one_letter_code
_entity_poly.pdbx_strand_id
1 'polypeptide(L)'
;MLKLINDFQTKLDLNQKGLKALGLNQEALKMLSVGYCDDTPKELKGSFTFPVENDKQEPVGIIGYKKSKETSFYGDVSKGIFNSLALKIYKKVYIASFTDALNLISKGKLNSVTLFSNDLTAFKSIEEVVLIGYYDNMLIEALKEANITILLGESEKLKFKRKSTNEKFRHVNEDELIYSANKLKYHVRGMATISPNKFRVIIAVEKNKQFHTDRVDLISYRSKVTYARDLAMNLDLQPKQCEKDLLAILQYLDDYIKEIMHAHETKPVELTDEEIAQAKEFLKVNNLMQIIGADINSMGYSG
;
A
#
# COMPACT_ATOMS: atom_id res chain seq x y z
N MET A 1 20.95 12.12 -5.08
CA MET A 1 19.69 11.79 -5.78
C MET A 1 19.43 12.67 -6.99
N LEU A 2 19.49 14.01 -6.86
CA LEU A 2 19.38 14.95 -7.99
C LEU A 2 20.23 14.57 -9.21
N LYS A 3 21.51 14.28 -9.01
CA LYS A 3 22.42 13.88 -10.09
C LYS A 3 21.89 12.67 -10.86
N LEU A 4 21.41 11.65 -10.15
CA LEU A 4 20.89 10.42 -10.74
C LEU A 4 19.60 10.67 -11.54
N ILE A 5 18.73 11.55 -11.04
CA ILE A 5 17.51 11.95 -11.76
C ILE A 5 17.86 12.74 -13.02
N ASN A 6 18.76 13.71 -12.93
CA ASN A 6 19.23 14.46 -14.09
C ASN A 6 19.86 13.53 -15.14
N ASP A 7 20.64 12.53 -14.71
CA ASP A 7 21.21 11.52 -15.59
C ASP A 7 20.11 10.69 -16.29
N PHE A 8 19.06 10.28 -15.57
CA PHE A 8 17.92 9.55 -16.17
C PHE A 8 17.04 10.41 -17.07
N GLN A 9 16.85 11.68 -16.74
CA GLN A 9 16.11 12.63 -17.56
C GLN A 9 16.84 12.89 -18.89
N THR A 10 18.16 13.01 -18.86
CA THR A 10 18.98 13.13 -20.08
C THR A 10 18.84 11.89 -20.98
N LYS A 11 18.66 10.71 -20.38
CA LYS A 11 18.39 9.45 -21.12
C LYS A 11 16.97 9.35 -21.68
N LEU A 12 16.02 10.10 -21.13
CA LEU A 12 14.63 10.13 -21.60
C LEU A 12 14.53 10.58 -23.06
N ASP A 13 15.31 11.61 -23.43
CA ASP A 13 15.36 12.17 -24.79
C ASP A 13 15.75 11.12 -25.83
N LEU A 14 16.51 10.09 -25.41
CA LEU A 14 16.98 9.00 -26.24
C LEU A 14 15.92 7.91 -26.48
N ASN A 15 14.84 7.83 -25.67
CA ASN A 15 13.93 6.67 -25.65
C ASN A 15 12.44 7.00 -25.91
N GLN A 16 12.17 7.86 -26.90
CA GLN A 16 10.83 8.35 -27.25
C GLN A 16 9.78 7.26 -27.59
N LYS A 17 10.20 6.08 -28.07
CA LYS A 17 9.28 4.96 -28.40
C LYS A 17 8.67 4.29 -27.17
N GLY A 18 9.40 4.25 -26.04
CA GLY A 18 8.92 3.66 -24.79
C GLY A 18 7.82 4.49 -24.12
N LEU A 19 7.91 5.81 -24.22
CA LEU A 19 6.99 6.76 -23.56
C LEU A 19 5.59 6.75 -24.16
N LYS A 20 5.46 6.48 -25.47
CA LYS A 20 4.15 6.28 -26.11
C LYS A 20 3.35 5.15 -25.46
N ALA A 21 4.02 4.14 -24.89
CA ALA A 21 3.36 3.03 -24.21
C ALA A 21 2.75 3.43 -22.85
N LEU A 22 3.18 4.54 -22.25
CA LEU A 22 2.61 5.05 -20.99
C LEU A 22 1.35 5.91 -21.23
N GLY A 23 1.08 6.32 -22.47
CA GLY A 23 -0.07 7.18 -22.79
C GLY A 23 0.03 8.60 -22.22
N LEU A 24 1.21 9.02 -21.77
CA LEU A 24 1.43 10.35 -21.20
C LEU A 24 1.57 11.41 -22.30
N ASN A 25 0.84 12.51 -22.17
CA ASN A 25 1.00 13.67 -23.04
C ASN A 25 2.26 14.48 -22.67
N GLN A 26 2.65 15.47 -23.48
CA GLN A 26 3.85 16.26 -23.22
C GLN A 26 3.82 17.03 -21.90
N GLU A 27 2.63 17.46 -21.47
CA GLU A 27 2.44 18.20 -20.21
C GLU A 27 2.70 17.28 -19.01
N ALA A 28 2.13 16.07 -19.03
CA ALA A 28 2.39 15.03 -18.05
C ALA A 28 3.87 14.64 -17.99
N LEU A 29 4.54 14.51 -19.13
CA LEU A 29 5.97 14.18 -19.17
C LEU A 29 6.84 15.25 -18.52
N LYS A 30 6.53 16.54 -18.75
CA LYS A 30 7.21 17.66 -18.10
C LYS A 30 6.93 17.71 -16.61
N MET A 31 5.68 17.51 -16.22
CA MET A 31 5.24 17.57 -14.83
C MET A 31 5.82 16.41 -13.99
N LEU A 32 5.89 15.22 -14.56
CA LEU A 32 6.36 14.01 -13.88
C LEU A 32 7.86 13.80 -13.92
N SER A 33 8.63 14.66 -14.62
CA SER A 33 10.08 14.59 -14.63
C SER A 33 10.61 13.18 -14.98
N VAL A 34 9.93 12.51 -15.92
CA VAL A 34 10.12 11.09 -16.23
C VAL A 34 11.53 10.83 -16.74
N GLY A 35 12.14 9.72 -16.34
CA GLY A 35 13.44 9.25 -16.80
C GLY A 35 13.41 7.80 -17.30
N TYR A 36 14.57 7.28 -17.69
CA TYR A 36 14.77 5.86 -17.97
C TYR A 36 16.09 5.34 -17.41
N CYS A 37 16.05 4.16 -16.78
CA CYS A 37 17.24 3.52 -16.20
C CYS A 37 17.59 2.25 -16.99
N ASP A 38 18.73 2.27 -17.70
CA ASP A 38 19.18 1.12 -18.50
C ASP A 38 19.76 -0.02 -17.67
N ASP A 39 20.53 0.30 -16.63
CA ASP A 39 21.36 -0.69 -15.93
C ASP A 39 21.60 -0.37 -14.44
N THR A 40 21.94 0.87 -14.11
CA THR A 40 22.26 1.29 -12.74
C THR A 40 21.37 2.43 -12.23
N PRO A 41 20.83 2.33 -11.00
CA PRO A 41 21.01 1.25 -10.01
C PRO A 41 20.23 -0.02 -10.41
N LYS A 42 20.69 -1.18 -9.95
CA LYS A 42 20.19 -2.50 -10.42
C LYS A 42 18.70 -2.68 -10.16
N GLU A 43 18.21 -2.07 -9.08
CA GLU A 43 16.82 -2.05 -8.63
C GLU A 43 15.89 -1.37 -9.65
N LEU A 44 16.42 -0.42 -10.42
CA LEU A 44 15.67 0.34 -11.43
C LEU A 44 15.99 -0.12 -12.86
N LYS A 45 16.79 -1.17 -13.03
CA LYS A 45 17.22 -1.65 -14.34
C LYS A 45 16.03 -1.95 -15.25
N GLY A 46 16.05 -1.36 -16.45
CA GLY A 46 15.03 -1.52 -17.48
C GLY A 46 13.69 -0.87 -17.17
N SER A 47 13.65 0.15 -16.31
CA SER A 47 12.41 0.80 -15.87
C SER A 47 12.34 2.27 -16.29
N PHE A 48 11.11 2.75 -16.53
CA PHE A 48 10.82 4.18 -16.53
C PHE A 48 10.92 4.69 -15.10
N THR A 49 11.61 5.80 -14.89
CA THR A 49 11.86 6.33 -13.57
C THR A 49 11.01 7.57 -13.32
N PHE A 50 10.48 7.68 -12.11
CA PHE A 50 9.66 8.80 -11.67
C PHE A 50 10.19 9.30 -10.32
N PRO A 51 10.54 10.58 -10.17
CA PRO A 51 10.98 11.09 -8.89
C PRO A 51 9.84 11.10 -7.87
N VAL A 52 10.21 10.89 -6.62
CA VAL A 52 9.38 11.11 -5.43
C VAL A 52 10.04 12.25 -4.68
N GLU A 53 9.28 13.29 -4.39
CA GLU A 53 9.81 14.58 -3.95
C GLU A 53 9.18 15.00 -2.62
N ASN A 54 9.96 15.69 -1.79
CA ASN A 54 9.43 16.32 -0.58
C ASN A 54 8.62 17.60 -0.89
N ASP A 55 8.13 18.27 0.14
CA ASP A 55 7.39 19.55 0.05
C ASP A 55 8.20 20.68 -0.63
N LYS A 56 9.53 20.60 -0.55
CA LYS A 56 10.48 21.51 -1.21
C LYS A 56 10.79 21.15 -2.66
N GLN A 57 10.17 20.11 -3.22
CA GLN A 57 10.48 19.56 -4.56
C GLN A 57 11.90 19.01 -4.69
N GLU A 58 12.49 18.60 -3.57
CA GLU A 58 13.76 17.90 -3.58
C GLU A 58 13.47 16.40 -3.68
N PRO A 59 14.08 15.69 -4.64
CA PRO A 59 13.90 14.26 -4.74
C PRO A 59 14.46 13.49 -3.53
N VAL A 60 13.59 12.70 -2.92
CA VAL A 60 13.88 11.82 -1.77
C VAL A 60 13.80 10.33 -2.13
N GLY A 61 13.16 10.01 -3.26
CA GLY A 61 13.18 8.67 -3.84
C GLY A 61 12.89 8.66 -5.34
N ILE A 62 12.90 7.47 -5.93
CA ILE A 62 12.60 7.20 -7.33
C ILE A 62 11.76 5.93 -7.42
N ILE A 63 10.68 5.98 -8.20
CA ILE A 63 9.87 4.84 -8.57
C ILE A 63 10.34 4.35 -9.94
N GLY A 64 10.71 3.08 -10.03
CA GLY A 64 10.90 2.37 -11.28
C GLY A 64 9.61 1.70 -11.72
N TYR A 65 9.21 1.89 -12.97
CA TYR A 65 8.06 1.24 -13.58
C TYR A 65 8.45 0.50 -14.86
N LYS A 66 8.31 -0.82 -14.85
CA LYS A 66 8.62 -1.67 -16.01
C LYS A 66 7.41 -1.81 -16.91
N LYS A 67 7.64 -2.18 -18.18
CA LYS A 67 6.57 -2.54 -19.14
C LYS A 67 5.70 -3.71 -18.65
N SER A 68 6.25 -4.59 -17.82
CA SER A 68 5.53 -5.68 -17.13
C SER A 68 4.52 -5.18 -16.08
N LYS A 69 4.46 -3.86 -15.83
CA LYS A 69 3.71 -3.19 -14.76
C LYS A 69 4.23 -3.46 -13.35
N GLU A 70 5.42 -4.03 -13.25
CA GLU A 70 6.15 -4.17 -11.99
C GLU A 70 6.71 -2.82 -11.55
N THR A 71 6.59 -2.53 -10.26
CA THR A 71 7.11 -1.32 -9.62
C THR A 71 8.30 -1.66 -8.73
N SER A 72 9.37 -0.88 -8.81
CA SER A 72 10.49 -0.93 -7.89
C SER A 72 10.74 0.46 -7.30
N PHE A 73 11.47 0.52 -6.19
CA PHE A 73 11.76 1.77 -5.48
C PHE A 73 13.25 1.91 -5.22
N TYR A 74 13.73 3.14 -5.24
CA TYR A 74 15.11 3.48 -4.90
C TYR A 74 15.12 4.78 -4.07
N GLY A 75 15.88 4.79 -2.97
CA GLY A 75 15.84 5.88 -2.00
C GLY A 75 14.67 5.75 -1.02
N ASP A 76 14.40 6.82 -0.27
CA ASP A 76 13.40 6.86 0.80
C ASP A 76 12.10 7.48 0.29
N VAL A 77 11.32 6.68 -0.43
CA VAL A 77 10.04 7.12 -1.01
C VAL A 77 8.99 7.47 0.05
N SER A 78 9.13 6.97 1.29
CA SER A 78 8.19 7.23 2.39
C SER A 78 8.13 8.71 2.81
N LYS A 79 9.23 9.45 2.55
CA LYS A 79 9.38 10.88 2.89
C LYS A 79 8.89 11.83 1.80
N GLY A 80 8.27 11.33 0.73
CA GLY A 80 7.89 12.18 -0.37
C GLY A 80 6.59 11.77 -1.03
N ILE A 81 6.30 12.50 -2.09
CA ILE A 81 5.04 12.47 -2.80
C ILE A 81 5.36 12.32 -4.29
N PHE A 82 4.76 11.32 -4.92
CA PHE A 82 4.80 11.23 -6.37
C PHE A 82 3.94 12.35 -6.95
N ASN A 83 4.49 13.06 -7.95
CA ASN A 83 3.86 14.21 -8.59
C ASN A 83 3.58 15.38 -7.62
N SER A 84 4.53 15.65 -6.70
CA SER A 84 4.43 16.69 -5.68
C SER A 84 4.08 18.09 -6.25
N LEU A 85 4.54 18.38 -7.48
CA LEU A 85 4.25 19.62 -8.19
C LEU A 85 2.75 19.88 -8.36
N ALA A 86 1.92 18.83 -8.44
CA ALA A 86 0.46 18.97 -8.47
C ALA A 86 -0.07 19.74 -7.24
N LEU A 87 0.55 19.55 -6.07
CA LEU A 87 0.10 20.18 -4.82
C LEU A 87 0.30 21.70 -4.83
N LYS A 88 1.27 22.19 -5.61
CA LYS A 88 1.55 23.64 -5.75
C LYS A 88 0.69 24.31 -6.81
N ILE A 89 0.19 23.55 -7.79
CA ILE A 89 -0.55 24.08 -8.95
C ILE A 89 -2.06 24.00 -8.73
N TYR A 90 -2.54 22.92 -8.10
CA TYR A 90 -3.96 22.62 -8.02
C TYR A 90 -4.48 22.75 -6.59
N LYS A 91 -5.71 23.26 -6.45
CA LYS A 91 -6.47 23.28 -5.19
C LYS A 91 -7.20 21.97 -4.92
N LYS A 92 -7.43 21.19 -5.97
CA LYS A 92 -8.07 19.87 -5.93
C LYS A 92 -7.12 18.81 -6.45
N VAL A 93 -6.92 17.72 -5.71
CA VAL A 93 -6.04 16.62 -6.14
C VAL A 93 -6.70 15.25 -6.00
N TYR A 94 -6.27 14.31 -6.84
CA TYR A 94 -6.66 12.90 -6.75
C TYR A 94 -5.53 12.14 -6.06
N ILE A 95 -5.75 11.65 -4.84
CA ILE A 95 -4.78 10.76 -4.19
C ILE A 95 -5.09 9.35 -4.69
N ALA A 96 -4.09 8.58 -5.12
CA ALA A 96 -4.26 7.20 -5.59
C ALA A 96 -2.97 6.40 -5.46
N SER A 97 -3.04 5.08 -5.65
CA SER A 97 -1.83 4.25 -5.83
C SER A 97 -1.00 4.77 -6.99
N PHE A 98 0.33 4.54 -6.99
CA PHE A 98 1.19 5.01 -8.08
C PHE A 98 0.67 4.60 -9.47
N THR A 99 0.23 3.35 -9.61
CA THR A 99 -0.27 2.87 -10.90
C THR A 99 -1.61 3.49 -11.30
N ASP A 100 -2.44 3.89 -10.33
CA ASP A 100 -3.71 4.57 -10.55
C ASP A 100 -3.50 6.03 -10.89
N ALA A 101 -2.67 6.72 -10.12
CA ALA A 101 -2.24 8.07 -10.40
C ALA A 101 -1.67 8.17 -11.81
N LEU A 102 -0.75 7.27 -12.20
CA LEU A 102 -0.17 7.24 -13.54
C LEU A 102 -1.24 7.04 -14.64
N ASN A 103 -2.24 6.20 -14.41
CA ASN A 103 -3.34 5.97 -15.35
C ASN A 103 -4.33 7.15 -15.41
N LEU A 104 -4.57 7.84 -14.31
CA LEU A 104 -5.37 9.07 -14.28
C LEU A 104 -4.66 10.19 -15.05
N ILE A 105 -3.35 10.34 -14.85
CA ILE A 105 -2.52 11.32 -15.56
C ILE A 105 -2.49 11.06 -17.06
N SER A 106 -2.39 9.79 -17.50
CA SER A 106 -2.45 9.45 -18.94
C SER A 106 -3.80 9.79 -19.58
N LYS A 107 -4.85 9.92 -18.78
CA LYS A 107 -6.19 10.39 -19.18
C LYS A 107 -6.39 11.91 -19.00
N GLY A 108 -5.35 12.65 -18.67
CA GLY A 108 -5.37 14.10 -18.51
C GLY A 108 -5.68 14.60 -17.10
N LYS A 109 -5.79 13.72 -16.10
CA LYS A 109 -5.93 14.12 -14.68
C LYS A 109 -4.54 14.36 -14.08
N LEU A 110 -3.90 15.43 -14.52
CA LEU A 110 -2.52 15.80 -14.13
C LEU A 110 -2.37 16.09 -12.62
N ASN A 111 -3.47 16.41 -11.96
CA ASN A 111 -3.55 16.66 -10.52
C ASN A 111 -3.66 15.37 -9.68
N SER A 112 -3.14 14.24 -10.17
CA SER A 112 -3.14 12.97 -9.44
C SER A 112 -1.79 12.74 -8.75
N VAL A 113 -1.82 12.35 -7.48
CA VAL A 113 -0.64 12.17 -6.62
C VAL A 113 -0.66 10.82 -5.92
N THR A 114 0.51 10.36 -5.46
CA THR A 114 0.62 9.21 -4.56
C THR A 114 1.35 9.60 -3.30
N LEU A 115 0.73 9.29 -2.17
CA LEU A 115 1.30 9.42 -0.84
C LEU A 115 1.87 8.08 -0.40
N PHE A 116 3.05 8.12 0.19
CA PHE A 116 3.71 6.96 0.79
C PHE A 116 3.72 7.02 2.32
N SER A 117 3.20 8.11 2.88
CA SER A 117 3.02 8.35 4.31
C SER A 117 1.77 9.23 4.53
N ASN A 118 1.38 9.37 5.80
CA ASN A 118 0.26 10.22 6.21
C ASN A 118 0.70 11.67 6.50
N ASP A 119 1.89 12.07 6.04
CA ASP A 119 2.39 13.44 6.16
C ASP A 119 1.71 14.35 5.13
N LEU A 120 0.95 15.33 5.64
CA LEU A 120 0.22 16.32 4.86
C LEU A 120 0.90 17.70 4.83
N THR A 121 2.17 17.82 5.23
CA THR A 121 2.89 19.10 5.28
C THR A 121 2.89 19.84 3.93
N ALA A 122 2.85 19.10 2.82
CA ALA A 122 2.77 19.66 1.47
C ALA A 122 1.36 20.12 1.03
N PHE A 123 0.31 19.86 1.82
CA PHE A 123 -1.11 20.09 1.44
C PHE A 123 -1.65 21.48 1.80
N LYS A 124 -0.78 22.44 2.13
CA LYS A 124 -1.18 23.78 2.63
C LYS A 124 -2.14 24.54 1.73
N SER A 125 -2.10 24.32 0.42
CA SER A 125 -2.95 24.98 -0.59
C SER A 125 -4.10 24.10 -1.10
N ILE A 126 -4.28 22.91 -0.55
CA ILE A 126 -5.29 21.96 -0.99
C ILE A 126 -6.59 22.22 -0.26
N GLU A 127 -7.66 22.39 -1.02
CA GLU A 127 -9.02 22.61 -0.53
C GLU A 127 -9.84 21.32 -0.62
N GLU A 128 -9.56 20.49 -1.62
CA GLU A 128 -10.33 19.29 -1.93
C GLU A 128 -9.45 18.12 -2.36
N VAL A 129 -9.76 16.94 -1.84
CA VAL A 129 -9.10 15.69 -2.18
C VAL A 129 -10.13 14.69 -2.68
N VAL A 130 -9.82 14.03 -3.79
CA VAL A 130 -10.56 12.86 -4.27
C VAL A 130 -9.73 11.61 -3.98
N LEU A 131 -10.29 10.73 -3.18
CA LEU A 131 -9.73 9.44 -2.81
C LEU A 131 -10.18 8.39 -3.84
N ILE A 132 -9.26 7.92 -4.67
CA ILE A 132 -9.41 6.87 -5.70
C ILE A 132 -8.79 5.51 -5.28
N GLY A 133 -9.58 4.64 -4.67
CA GLY A 133 -9.13 3.32 -4.20
C GLY A 133 -9.07 3.21 -2.68
N TYR A 134 -7.99 2.64 -2.14
CA TYR A 134 -7.84 2.42 -0.70
C TYR A 134 -6.99 3.47 -0.01
N TYR A 135 -7.44 3.83 1.20
CA TYR A 135 -6.81 4.76 2.13
C TYR A 135 -7.04 4.23 3.52
N ASP A 136 -6.02 4.29 4.36
CA ASP A 136 -6.18 3.95 5.77
C ASP A 136 -7.03 5.02 6.49
N ASN A 137 -7.57 4.65 7.66
CA ASN A 137 -8.35 5.58 8.47
C ASN A 137 -7.49 6.77 8.96
N MET A 138 -6.18 6.58 9.11
CA MET A 138 -5.25 7.60 9.58
C MET A 138 -5.12 8.76 8.58
N LEU A 139 -5.04 8.48 7.28
CA LEU A 139 -5.02 9.51 6.24
C LEU A 139 -6.34 10.28 6.21
N ILE A 140 -7.48 9.60 6.38
CA ILE A 140 -8.79 10.24 6.44
C ILE A 140 -8.88 11.18 7.64
N GLU A 141 -8.37 10.77 8.80
CA GLU A 141 -8.29 11.60 10.00
C GLU A 141 -7.39 12.82 9.78
N ALA A 142 -6.18 12.61 9.25
CA ALA A 142 -5.24 13.69 8.96
C ALA A 142 -5.83 14.73 7.98
N LEU A 143 -6.53 14.29 6.94
CA LEU A 143 -7.19 15.18 5.97
C LEU A 143 -8.32 16.00 6.63
N LYS A 144 -9.07 15.42 7.57
CA LYS A 144 -10.11 16.12 8.33
C LYS A 144 -9.51 17.17 9.27
N GLU A 145 -8.43 16.82 9.98
CA GLU A 145 -7.71 17.74 10.86
C GLU A 145 -7.13 18.93 10.08
N ALA A 146 -6.73 18.70 8.82
CA ALA A 146 -6.29 19.74 7.90
C ALA A 146 -7.44 20.58 7.29
N ASN A 147 -8.70 20.33 7.68
CA ASN A 147 -9.91 20.96 7.11
C ASN A 147 -10.04 20.82 5.59
N ILE A 148 -9.59 19.69 5.03
CA ILE A 148 -9.65 19.41 3.59
C ILE A 148 -10.95 18.67 3.27
N THR A 149 -11.65 19.09 2.22
CA THR A 149 -12.87 18.41 1.77
C THR A 149 -12.50 17.07 1.12
N ILE A 150 -13.10 15.98 1.62
CA ILE A 150 -12.83 14.62 1.12
C ILE A 150 -13.98 14.15 0.26
N LEU A 151 -13.69 13.82 -1.00
CA LEU A 151 -14.59 13.13 -1.91
C LEU A 151 -14.10 11.70 -2.14
N LEU A 152 -15.04 10.75 -2.17
CA LEU A 152 -14.74 9.38 -2.58
C LEU A 152 -14.96 9.28 -4.09
N GLY A 153 -13.92 8.94 -4.82
CA GLY A 153 -14.03 8.66 -6.25
C GLY A 153 -13.96 7.18 -6.52
N GLU A 154 -14.71 6.72 -7.52
CA GLU A 154 -14.63 5.33 -7.96
C GLU A 154 -13.26 5.09 -8.60
N SER A 155 -12.55 4.05 -8.16
CA SER A 155 -11.42 3.56 -8.93
C SER A 155 -11.95 2.97 -10.24
N GLU A 156 -11.58 3.54 -11.38
CA GLU A 156 -11.80 2.87 -12.67
C GLU A 156 -11.11 1.48 -12.69
N LYS A 157 -10.13 1.29 -11.79
CA LYS A 157 -9.56 -0.01 -11.43
C LYS A 157 -10.29 -0.72 -10.28
N LEU A 158 -11.58 -1.00 -10.45
CA LEU A 158 -12.17 -2.28 -10.02
C LEU A 158 -12.79 -3.07 -11.19
N LYS A 159 -12.31 -2.81 -12.42
CA LYS A 159 -12.22 -3.84 -13.48
C LYS A 159 -10.82 -4.45 -13.59
N PHE A 160 -9.98 -4.33 -12.56
CA PHE A 160 -8.91 -5.31 -12.39
C PHE A 160 -9.54 -6.61 -11.91
N LYS A 161 -9.78 -7.51 -12.87
CA LYS A 161 -9.42 -8.91 -12.64
C LYS A 161 -7.97 -8.86 -12.13
N ARG A 162 -7.74 -8.81 -10.81
CA ARG A 162 -6.53 -9.42 -10.26
C ARG A 162 -6.57 -10.79 -10.89
N LYS A 163 -5.60 -11.08 -11.76
CA LYS A 163 -5.20 -12.45 -11.99
C LYS A 163 -4.64 -12.88 -10.64
N SER A 164 -5.55 -13.17 -9.71
CA SER A 164 -5.35 -14.32 -8.87
C SER A 164 -4.93 -15.40 -9.86
N THR A 165 -3.70 -15.85 -9.72
CA THR A 165 -3.22 -17.07 -10.36
C THR A 165 -4.12 -18.26 -10.03
N ASN A 166 -5.13 -18.08 -9.17
CA ASN A 166 -6.14 -19.03 -8.77
C ASN A 166 -7.57 -18.47 -9.05
N GLU A 167 -8.22 -18.87 -10.15
CA GLU A 167 -9.56 -18.40 -10.56
C GLU A 167 -10.64 -18.45 -9.46
N LYS A 168 -10.37 -19.18 -8.39
CA LYS A 168 -11.21 -19.37 -7.21
C LYS A 168 -11.21 -18.20 -6.22
N PHE A 169 -10.16 -17.37 -6.17
CA PHE A 169 -10.04 -16.28 -5.19
C PHE A 169 -10.25 -14.91 -5.83
N ARG A 170 -11.19 -14.14 -5.28
CA ARG A 170 -11.57 -12.79 -5.74
C ARG A 170 -11.68 -11.84 -4.57
N HIS A 171 -10.77 -10.89 -4.47
CA HIS A 171 -10.93 -9.77 -3.54
C HIS A 171 -12.15 -8.93 -3.93
N VAL A 172 -13.01 -8.65 -2.96
CA VAL A 172 -14.14 -7.72 -3.10
C VAL A 172 -13.69 -6.33 -2.68
N ASN A 173 -12.98 -6.26 -1.56
CA ASN A 173 -12.30 -5.08 -1.04
C ASN A 173 -11.11 -5.54 -0.17
N GLU A 174 -10.60 -4.67 0.69
CA GLU A 174 -9.41 -4.91 1.52
C GLU A 174 -9.70 -5.81 2.71
N ASP A 175 -10.92 -5.71 3.24
CA ASP A 175 -11.37 -6.49 4.38
C ASP A 175 -12.08 -7.78 3.94
N GLU A 176 -12.53 -7.85 2.68
CA GLU A 176 -13.36 -8.93 2.14
C GLU A 176 -12.76 -9.64 0.92
N LEU A 177 -12.61 -10.96 1.04
CA LEU A 177 -12.20 -11.90 0.01
C LEU A 177 -13.33 -12.90 -0.25
N ILE A 178 -13.61 -13.16 -1.53
CA ILE A 178 -14.49 -14.25 -1.95
C ILE A 178 -13.65 -15.41 -2.46
N TYR A 179 -13.83 -16.58 -1.84
CA TYR A 179 -13.36 -17.86 -2.35
C TYR A 179 -14.51 -18.66 -2.95
N SER A 180 -14.36 -19.12 -4.19
CA SER A 180 -15.35 -19.91 -4.93
C SER A 180 -14.86 -21.33 -5.14
N ALA A 181 -15.56 -22.31 -4.56
CA ALA A 181 -15.25 -23.72 -4.69
C ALA A 181 -16.53 -24.56 -4.69
N ASN A 182 -16.62 -25.57 -5.58
CA ASN A 182 -17.72 -26.54 -5.60
C ASN A 182 -19.14 -25.92 -5.57
N LYS A 183 -19.33 -24.81 -6.31
CA LYS A 183 -20.58 -24.00 -6.36
C LYS A 183 -20.91 -23.25 -5.06
N LEU A 184 -20.02 -23.27 -4.08
CA LEU A 184 -20.11 -22.46 -2.86
C LEU A 184 -19.31 -21.17 -3.03
N LYS A 185 -19.76 -20.13 -2.34
CA LYS A 185 -19.03 -18.87 -2.20
C LYS A 185 -18.79 -18.61 -0.72
N TYR A 186 -17.52 -18.50 -0.37
CA TYR A 186 -17.04 -18.17 0.96
C TYR A 186 -16.67 -16.70 0.97
N HIS A 187 -17.43 -15.89 1.70
CA HIS A 187 -17.13 -14.50 1.99
C HIS A 187 -16.30 -14.45 3.26
N VAL A 188 -15.02 -14.13 3.11
CA VAL A 188 -14.06 -14.01 4.21
C VAL A 188 -13.90 -12.52 4.52
N ARG A 189 -14.24 -12.10 5.73
CA ARG A 189 -14.20 -10.71 6.21
C ARG A 189 -13.27 -10.57 7.42
N GLY A 190 -12.82 -9.35 7.74
CA GLY A 190 -11.87 -9.11 8.82
C GLY A 190 -10.40 -9.25 8.40
N MET A 191 -10.12 -9.24 7.09
CA MET A 191 -8.76 -9.29 6.56
C MET A 191 -7.90 -8.10 6.97
N ALA A 192 -8.46 -6.94 7.31
CA ALA A 192 -7.67 -5.81 7.79
C ALA A 192 -7.03 -6.06 9.17
N THR A 193 -7.50 -7.07 9.91
CA THR A 193 -7.08 -7.36 11.29
C THR A 193 -6.17 -8.58 11.42
N ILE A 194 -5.83 -9.21 10.30
CA ILE A 194 -4.98 -10.39 10.27
C ILE A 194 -3.50 -9.99 10.44
N SER A 195 -2.75 -10.83 11.15
CA SER A 195 -1.31 -10.70 11.31
C SER A 195 -0.66 -12.09 11.24
N PRO A 196 0.66 -12.20 11.11
CA PRO A 196 1.34 -13.49 10.92
C PRO A 196 0.99 -14.56 11.96
N ASN A 197 0.62 -14.13 13.17
CA ASN A 197 0.30 -15.02 14.28
C ASN A 197 -1.20 -14.97 14.66
N LYS A 198 -2.04 -14.28 13.90
CA LYS A 198 -3.46 -14.08 14.23
C LYS A 198 -4.31 -13.97 12.97
N PHE A 199 -5.00 -15.04 12.62
CA PHE A 199 -5.92 -15.09 11.47
C PHE A 199 -7.35 -15.29 11.95
N ARG A 200 -7.92 -14.27 12.60
CA ARG A 200 -9.32 -14.28 12.99
C ARG A 200 -10.14 -13.54 11.94
N VAL A 201 -10.98 -14.27 11.24
CA VAL A 201 -11.83 -13.76 10.17
C VAL A 201 -13.28 -14.17 10.42
N ILE A 202 -14.22 -13.44 9.85
CA ILE A 202 -15.61 -13.87 9.75
C ILE A 202 -15.76 -14.56 8.41
N ILE A 203 -16.25 -15.80 8.40
CA ILE A 203 -16.53 -16.51 7.15
C ILE A 203 -18.04 -16.67 7.04
N ALA A 204 -18.59 -16.25 5.91
CA ALA A 204 -19.97 -16.43 5.54
C ALA A 204 -20.08 -17.28 4.27
N VAL A 205 -20.96 -18.28 4.27
CA VAL A 205 -21.15 -19.17 3.12
C VAL A 205 -22.63 -19.25 2.81
N GLU A 206 -22.96 -19.08 1.53
CA GLU A 206 -24.32 -19.23 1.02
C GLU A 206 -24.42 -20.44 0.10
N LYS A 207 -25.48 -21.24 0.28
CA LYS A 207 -25.88 -22.32 -0.63
C LYS A 207 -27.40 -22.43 -0.63
N ASN A 208 -28.05 -22.38 -1.80
CA ASN A 208 -29.49 -22.60 -1.94
C ASN A 208 -30.38 -21.77 -0.97
N LYS A 209 -30.06 -20.48 -0.74
CA LYS A 209 -30.74 -19.58 0.21
C LYS A 209 -30.56 -19.93 1.70
N GLN A 210 -29.72 -20.90 2.03
CA GLN A 210 -29.25 -21.15 3.39
C GLN A 210 -27.88 -20.49 3.58
N PHE A 211 -27.65 -19.97 4.78
CA PHE A 211 -26.45 -19.23 5.13
C PHE A 211 -25.85 -19.80 6.41
N HIS A 212 -24.53 -19.90 6.45
CA HIS A 212 -23.79 -20.10 7.69
C HIS A 212 -22.75 -18.99 7.81
N THR A 213 -22.64 -18.38 8.99
CA THR A 213 -21.70 -17.30 9.25
C THR A 213 -21.17 -17.42 10.66
N ASP A 214 -19.85 -17.38 10.82
CA ASP A 214 -19.22 -17.35 12.14
C ASP A 214 -17.80 -16.77 12.08
N ARG A 215 -17.25 -16.46 13.25
CA ARG A 215 -15.85 -16.11 13.45
C ARG A 215 -15.00 -17.37 13.53
N VAL A 216 -13.94 -17.41 12.73
CA VAL A 216 -13.02 -18.53 12.64
C VAL A 216 -11.60 -18.03 12.87
N ASP A 217 -10.90 -18.72 13.77
CA ASP A 217 -9.44 -18.63 13.85
C ASP A 217 -8.84 -19.65 12.89
N LEU A 218 -8.36 -19.19 11.74
CA LEU A 218 -7.84 -20.05 10.69
C LEU A 218 -6.51 -20.72 11.08
N ILE A 219 -5.78 -20.24 12.08
CA ILE A 219 -4.58 -20.92 12.59
C ILE A 219 -5.00 -22.10 13.48
N SER A 220 -5.98 -21.90 14.37
CA SER A 220 -6.45 -22.94 15.30
C SER A 220 -7.09 -24.13 14.59
N TYR A 221 -6.53 -25.33 14.77
CA TYR A 221 -7.13 -26.57 14.23
C TYR A 221 -8.54 -26.80 14.77
N ARG A 222 -8.73 -26.63 16.09
CA ARG A 222 -10.01 -26.81 16.76
C ARG A 222 -11.09 -25.84 16.22
N SER A 223 -10.71 -24.59 15.96
CA SER A 223 -11.64 -23.60 15.39
C SER A 223 -12.06 -23.98 13.98
N LYS A 224 -11.11 -24.38 13.12
CA LYS A 224 -11.40 -24.86 11.75
C LYS A 224 -12.34 -26.07 11.73
N VAL A 225 -12.07 -27.09 12.55
CA VAL A 225 -12.90 -28.31 12.62
C VAL A 225 -14.32 -28.00 13.10
N THR A 226 -14.44 -27.13 14.12
CA THR A 226 -15.76 -26.74 14.66
C THR A 226 -16.57 -26.01 13.60
N TYR A 227 -15.98 -24.99 12.98
CA TYR A 227 -16.64 -24.25 11.91
C TYR A 227 -17.00 -25.13 10.71
N ALA A 228 -16.09 -26.00 10.26
CA ALA A 228 -16.33 -26.89 9.13
C ALA A 228 -17.47 -27.88 9.40
N ARG A 229 -17.56 -28.41 10.62
CA ARG A 229 -18.65 -29.30 11.03
C ARG A 229 -19.99 -28.57 11.05
N ASP A 230 -20.03 -27.37 11.62
CA ASP A 230 -21.26 -26.59 11.77
C ASP A 230 -21.75 -26.05 10.42
N LEU A 231 -20.82 -25.61 9.56
CA LEU A 231 -21.07 -25.28 8.15
C LEU A 231 -21.64 -26.48 7.39
N ALA A 232 -21.04 -27.66 7.58
CA ALA A 232 -21.46 -28.89 6.90
C ALA A 232 -22.87 -29.34 7.31
N MET A 233 -23.19 -29.24 8.60
CA MET A 233 -24.51 -29.54 9.11
C MET A 233 -25.56 -28.54 8.60
N ASN A 234 -25.25 -27.25 8.58
CA ASN A 234 -26.21 -26.20 8.22
C ASN A 234 -26.49 -26.10 6.72
N LEU A 235 -25.54 -26.47 5.86
CA LEU A 235 -25.66 -26.36 4.40
C LEU A 235 -25.71 -27.72 3.68
N ASP A 236 -25.85 -28.82 4.42
CA ASP A 236 -25.83 -30.20 3.92
C ASP A 236 -24.61 -30.44 3.00
N LEU A 237 -23.43 -30.33 3.60
CA LEU A 237 -22.13 -30.51 2.95
C LEU A 237 -21.32 -31.61 3.65
N GLN A 238 -20.24 -32.03 3.00
CA GLN A 238 -19.28 -32.97 3.61
C GLN A 238 -18.28 -32.20 4.50
N PRO A 239 -18.12 -32.56 5.80
CA PRO A 239 -17.20 -31.86 6.70
C PRO A 239 -15.76 -31.81 6.18
N LYS A 240 -15.26 -32.94 5.65
CA LYS A 240 -13.92 -33.01 5.03
C LYS A 240 -13.73 -32.06 3.85
N GLN A 241 -14.80 -31.75 3.12
CA GLN A 241 -14.73 -30.78 2.03
C GLN A 241 -14.61 -29.35 2.58
N CYS A 242 -15.42 -29.01 3.59
CA CYS A 242 -15.36 -27.71 4.25
C CYS A 242 -13.97 -27.46 4.87
N GLU A 243 -13.35 -28.47 5.49
CA GLU A 243 -11.98 -28.36 6.03
C GLU A 243 -10.93 -28.08 4.93
N LYS A 244 -11.03 -28.76 3.78
CA LYS A 244 -10.15 -28.50 2.63
C LYS A 244 -10.30 -27.07 2.11
N ASP A 245 -11.53 -26.56 2.06
CA ASP A 245 -11.84 -25.21 1.61
C ASP A 245 -11.27 -24.15 2.57
N LEU A 246 -11.38 -24.37 3.89
CA LEU A 246 -10.76 -23.50 4.90
C LEU A 246 -9.23 -23.51 4.83
N LEU A 247 -8.63 -24.67 4.54
CA LEU A 247 -7.18 -24.77 4.39
C LEU A 247 -6.68 -24.02 3.15
N ALA A 248 -7.43 -24.07 2.04
CA ALA A 248 -7.14 -23.28 0.86
C ALA A 248 -7.22 -21.77 1.15
N ILE A 249 -8.22 -21.34 1.93
CA ILE A 249 -8.36 -19.93 2.36
C ILE A 249 -7.16 -19.52 3.21
N LEU A 250 -6.77 -20.33 4.21
CA LEU A 250 -5.61 -20.06 5.07
C LEU A 250 -4.34 -19.90 4.24
N GLN A 251 -4.04 -20.84 3.34
CA GLN A 251 -2.83 -20.81 2.53
C GLN A 251 -2.76 -19.56 1.65
N TYR A 252 -3.89 -19.17 1.05
CA TYR A 252 -3.96 -17.94 0.27
C TYR A 252 -3.67 -16.70 1.12
N LEU A 253 -4.25 -16.61 2.31
CA LEU A 253 -4.06 -15.49 3.22
C LEU A 253 -2.61 -15.45 3.77
N ASP A 254 -1.99 -16.59 4.03
CA ASP A 254 -0.58 -16.68 4.46
C ASP A 254 0.37 -16.10 3.40
N ASP A 255 0.19 -16.49 2.14
CA ASP A 255 1.00 -15.98 1.04
C ASP A 255 0.74 -14.47 0.81
N TYR A 256 -0.52 -14.05 0.94
CA TYR A 256 -0.91 -12.63 0.87
C TYR A 256 -0.23 -11.78 1.95
N ILE A 257 -0.18 -12.24 3.21
CA ILE A 257 0.51 -11.52 4.29
C ILE A 257 2.01 -11.48 4.04
N LYS A 258 2.64 -12.58 3.60
CA LYS A 258 4.07 -12.60 3.30
C LYS A 258 4.44 -11.60 2.21
N GLU A 259 3.61 -11.48 1.17
CA GLU A 259 3.82 -10.48 0.10
C GLU A 259 3.73 -9.05 0.64
N ILE A 260 2.78 -8.76 1.54
CA ILE A 260 2.65 -7.45 2.18
C ILE A 260 3.84 -7.18 3.10
N MET A 261 4.27 -8.15 3.90
CA MET A 261 5.39 -8.00 4.84
C MET A 261 6.73 -7.82 4.14
N HIS A 262 7.00 -8.60 3.08
CA HIS A 262 8.21 -8.41 2.28
C HIS A 262 8.22 -7.06 1.55
N ALA A 263 7.05 -6.46 1.29
CA ALA A 263 6.96 -5.09 0.81
C ALA A 263 7.22 -4.03 1.90
N HIS A 264 7.26 -4.41 3.18
CA HIS A 264 7.49 -3.52 4.33
C HIS A 264 8.83 -3.77 5.06
N GLU A 265 9.61 -4.77 4.65
CA GLU A 265 10.99 -4.94 5.12
C GLU A 265 11.94 -3.93 4.44
N THR A 266 11.86 -2.67 4.87
CA THR A 266 12.93 -1.68 4.65
C THR A 266 14.03 -1.86 5.69
N LYS A 267 15.27 -1.76 5.21
CA LYS A 267 16.57 -1.90 5.90
C LYS A 267 16.62 -1.36 7.35
N PRO A 268 17.52 -1.90 8.21
CA PRO A 268 17.77 -1.34 9.53
C PRO A 268 18.04 0.16 9.42
N VAL A 269 17.45 0.95 10.32
CA VAL A 269 17.68 2.38 10.44
C VAL A 269 19.18 2.59 10.66
N GLU A 270 19.90 3.01 9.62
CA GLU A 270 21.29 3.43 9.73
C GLU A 270 21.29 4.80 10.43
N LEU A 271 21.62 4.80 11.72
CA LEU A 271 21.84 6.05 12.47
C LEU A 271 22.95 6.82 11.79
N THR A 272 22.71 8.10 11.50
CA THR A 272 23.72 9.01 10.98
C THR A 272 24.87 9.18 11.99
N ASP A 273 26.06 9.57 11.55
CA ASP A 273 27.20 9.80 12.45
C ASP A 273 26.89 10.85 13.54
N GLU A 274 26.04 11.83 13.21
CA GLU A 274 25.53 12.84 14.16
C GLU A 274 24.58 12.23 15.19
N GLU A 275 23.64 11.39 14.79
CA GLU A 275 22.74 10.66 15.71
C GLU A 275 23.52 9.68 16.59
N ILE A 276 24.56 9.01 16.04
CA ILE A 276 25.46 8.14 16.81
C ILE A 276 26.25 8.96 17.83
N ALA A 277 26.74 10.15 17.45
CA ALA A 277 27.47 11.03 18.36
C ALA A 277 26.57 11.54 19.49
N GLN A 278 25.36 12.02 19.16
CA GLN A 278 24.37 12.47 20.13
C GLN A 278 23.94 11.34 21.07
N ALA A 279 23.70 10.14 20.55
CA ALA A 279 23.37 8.98 21.36
C ALA A 279 24.55 8.59 22.28
N LYS A 280 25.78 8.59 21.78
CA LYS A 280 26.98 8.31 22.59
C LYS A 280 27.21 9.35 23.68
N GLU A 281 26.87 10.60 23.43
CA GLU A 281 26.98 11.68 24.41
C GLU A 281 25.87 11.59 25.46
N PHE A 282 24.65 11.29 25.04
CA PHE A 282 23.51 11.01 25.92
C PHE A 282 23.77 9.82 26.87
N LEU A 283 24.43 8.76 26.39
CA LEU A 283 24.82 7.61 27.21
C LEU A 283 25.82 7.93 28.33
N LYS A 284 26.51 9.07 28.28
CA LYS A 284 27.50 9.49 29.28
C LYS A 284 26.91 10.37 30.39
N VAL A 285 25.62 10.68 30.32
CA VAL A 285 24.97 11.58 31.28
C VAL A 285 24.82 10.90 32.65
N ASN A 286 25.32 11.55 33.70
CA ASN A 286 25.38 11.00 35.06
C ASN A 286 24.00 10.69 35.69
N ASN A 287 22.93 11.30 35.17
CA ASN A 287 21.54 11.13 35.61
C ASN A 287 20.65 10.49 34.53
N LEU A 288 21.23 9.71 33.62
CA LEU A 288 20.53 9.06 32.51
C LEU A 288 19.26 8.31 32.94
N MET A 289 19.33 7.53 34.02
CA MET A 289 18.17 6.78 34.54
C MET A 289 17.03 7.67 35.04
N GLN A 290 17.36 8.87 35.55
CA GLN A 290 16.34 9.83 36.02
C GLN A 290 15.67 10.52 34.84
N ILE A 291 16.41 10.81 33.78
CA ILE A 291 15.88 11.38 32.52
C ILE A 291 14.94 10.37 31.87
N ILE A 292 15.38 9.10 31.73
CA ILE A 292 14.55 8.03 31.20
C ILE A 292 13.28 7.85 32.03
N GLY A 293 13.38 7.87 33.36
CA GLY A 293 12.21 7.77 34.24
C GLY A 293 11.24 8.95 34.10
N ALA A 294 11.74 10.18 33.92
CA ALA A 294 10.91 11.35 33.69
C ALA A 294 10.20 11.30 32.33
N ASP A 295 10.88 10.81 31.29
CA ASP A 295 10.31 10.64 29.95
C ASP A 295 9.23 9.55 29.92
N ILE A 296 9.46 8.42 30.60
CA ILE A 296 8.46 7.35 30.73
C ILE A 296 7.20 7.86 31.45
N ASN A 297 7.37 8.65 32.50
CA ASN A 297 6.26 9.26 33.23
C ASN A 297 5.52 10.32 32.41
N SER A 298 6.24 11.12 31.60
CA SER A 298 5.61 12.15 30.74
C SER A 298 4.81 11.53 29.59
N MET A 299 5.19 10.33 29.14
CA MET A 299 4.44 9.52 28.17
C MET A 299 3.23 8.78 28.77
N GLY A 300 2.93 8.99 30.06
CA GLY A 300 1.75 8.42 30.72
C GLY A 300 1.89 6.94 31.09
N TYR A 301 3.11 6.40 31.10
CA TYR A 301 3.36 5.02 31.53
C TYR A 301 3.64 5.00 33.03
N SER A 302 2.60 4.78 33.84
CA SER A 302 2.72 4.54 35.28
C SER A 302 2.70 3.03 35.54
N GLY A 303 3.89 2.45 35.75
CA GLY A 303 4.10 1.07 36.20
C GLY A 303 4.95 1.05 37.45
#